data_AF-A0A645GAH8-F1
#
_entry.id   AF-A0A645GAH8-F1
#
_cell.length_a   1.000
_cell.length_b   1.000
_cell.length_c   1.000
_cell.angle_alpha   90.00
_cell.angle_beta   90.00
_cell.angle_gamma   90.00
#
_symmetry.space_group_name_H-M   'P 1'
#
loop_
_entity.id
_entity.type
_entity.pdbx_description
1 polymer ?
#
loop_
_entity_poly.entity_id
_entity_poly.type
_entity_poly.pdbx_seq_one_letter_code
_entity_poly.pdbx_strand_id
1 'polypeptide(L)'
;MENVVQANLLAATASQEGAWNRAYNVACGSRTTLNVLATLIRNEVGENKPEALKIEPRYEEFRKGDIRHSLADISQVKELLGYFPVFSLQDGLKKASTWYLRSTV
;
A
#
# COMPACT_ATOMS: atom_id res chain seq x y z
N MET A 1 4.53 0.35 -4.61
CA MET A 1 4.45 1.45 -5.61
C MET A 1 4.02 0.93 -6.98
N GLU A 2 4.45 -0.27 -7.32
CA GLU A 2 4.28 -0.95 -8.60
C GLU A 2 2.82 -1.12 -9.03
N ASN A 3 1.91 -1.41 -8.10
CA ASN A 3 0.48 -1.44 -8.39
C ASN A 3 -0.04 -0.06 -8.87
N VAL A 4 0.44 1.04 -8.28
CA VAL A 4 0.06 2.40 -8.72
C VAL A 4 0.66 2.71 -10.09
N VAL A 5 1.90 2.28 -10.35
CA VAL A 5 2.53 2.42 -11.67
C VAL A 5 1.71 1.67 -12.72
N GLN A 6 1.33 0.42 -12.45
CA GLN A 6 0.49 -0.38 -13.34
C GLN A 6 -0.83 0.34 -13.66
N ALA A 7 -1.54 0.83 -12.64
CA ALA A 7 -2.81 1.52 -12.84
C ALA A 7 -2.66 2.78 -13.70
N ASN A 8 -1.60 3.56 -13.51
CA ASN A 8 -1.35 4.75 -14.32
C ASN A 8 -1.02 4.40 -15.77
N LEU A 9 -0.20 3.37 -16.01
CA LEU A 9 0.12 2.92 -17.37
C LEU A 9 -1.14 2.42 -18.08
N LEU A 10 -1.96 1.61 -17.41
CA LEU A 10 -3.23 1.11 -17.95
C LEU A 10 -4.19 2.25 -18.29
N ALA A 11 -4.33 3.24 -17.39
CA ALA A 11 -5.17 4.41 -17.63
C ALA A 11 -4.66 5.27 -18.79
N ALA A 12 -3.34 5.49 -18.88
CA ALA A 12 -2.72 6.31 -19.92
C ALA A 12 -2.80 5.67 -21.31
N THR A 13 -2.88 4.34 -21.40
CA THR A 13 -2.93 3.60 -22.67
C THR A 13 -4.29 2.98 -22.96
N ALA A 14 -5.34 3.35 -22.21
CA ALA A 14 -6.68 2.79 -22.38
C ALA A 14 -7.27 3.22 -23.74
N SER A 15 -7.65 2.25 -24.58
CA SER A 15 -8.29 2.51 -25.87
C SER A 15 -9.81 2.44 -25.83
N GLN A 16 -10.39 1.84 -24.79
CA GLN A 16 -11.84 1.80 -24.62
C GLN A 16 -12.35 3.15 -24.16
N GLU A 17 -13.18 3.81 -24.98
CA GLU A 17 -13.83 5.08 -24.64
C GLU A 17 -14.59 5.01 -23.31
N GLY A 18 -15.19 3.85 -23.03
CA GLY A 18 -15.89 3.57 -21.79
C GLY A 18 -15.02 3.68 -20.53
N ALA A 19 -13.69 3.69 -20.66
CA ALA A 19 -12.75 3.85 -19.56
C ALA A 19 -12.27 5.31 -19.35
N TRP A 20 -12.63 6.23 -20.24
CA TRP A 20 -12.19 7.63 -20.15
C TRP A 20 -13.13 8.46 -19.26
N ASN A 21 -12.66 9.64 -18.83
CA ASN A 21 -13.43 10.59 -18.02
C ASN A 21 -14.03 9.99 -16.74
N ARG A 22 -13.26 9.13 -16.06
CA ARG A 22 -13.65 8.45 -14.82
C ARG A 22 -12.59 8.60 -13.75
N ALA A 23 -13.04 8.57 -12.50
CA ALA A 23 -12.17 8.42 -11.34
C ALA A 23 -12.15 6.94 -10.92
N TYR A 24 -10.97 6.41 -10.67
CA TYR A 24 -10.76 5.01 -10.31
C TYR A 24 -10.11 4.88 -8.94
N ASN A 25 -10.65 3.99 -8.12
CA ASN A 25 -9.97 3.55 -6.91
C ASN A 25 -8.78 2.66 -7.27
N VAL A 26 -7.57 3.05 -6.85
CA VAL A 26 -6.36 2.25 -7.02
C VAL A 26 -5.89 1.78 -5.64
N ALA A 27 -6.09 0.49 -5.37
CA ALA A 27 -5.72 -0.16 -4.11
C ALA A 27 -5.50 -1.67 -4.32
N CYS A 28 -5.32 -2.42 -3.23
CA CYS A 28 -5.16 -3.88 -3.26
C CYS A 28 -6.44 -4.65 -2.87
N GLY A 29 -7.55 -3.96 -2.56
CA GLY A 29 -8.81 -4.60 -2.15
C GLY A 29 -8.76 -5.32 -0.79
N SER A 30 -7.72 -5.08 0.01
CA SER A 30 -7.55 -5.61 1.35
C SER A 30 -7.43 -4.49 2.38
N ARG A 31 -7.74 -4.80 3.63
CA ARG A 31 -7.69 -3.85 4.75
C ARG A 31 -6.59 -4.26 5.73
N THR A 32 -5.85 -3.28 6.23
CA THR A 32 -4.83 -3.46 7.27
C THR A 32 -5.04 -2.41 8.36
N THR A 33 -4.95 -2.81 9.64
CA THR A 33 -4.99 -1.87 10.77
C THR A 33 -3.61 -1.32 11.06
N LEU A 34 -3.53 -0.18 11.76
CA LEU A 34 -2.24 0.40 12.17
C LEU A 34 -1.43 -0.55 13.06
N ASN A 35 -2.07 -1.30 13.96
CA ASN A 35 -1.38 -2.26 14.83
C ASN A 35 -0.75 -3.41 14.04
N VAL A 36 -1.45 -3.92 13.02
CA VAL A 36 -0.89 -4.96 12.13
C VAL A 36 0.25 -4.38 11.31
N LEU A 37 0.08 -3.18 10.74
CA LEU A 37 1.12 -2.52 9.95
C LEU A 37 2.39 -2.27 10.79
N ALA A 38 2.25 -1.75 12.01
CA ALA A 38 3.36 -1.52 12.92
C ALA A 38 4.11 -2.82 13.24
N THR A 39 3.37 -3.91 13.47
CA THR A 39 3.95 -5.25 13.72
C THR A 39 4.72 -5.75 12.49
N LEU A 40 4.15 -5.63 11.29
CA LEU A 40 4.81 -6.05 10.05
C LEU A 40 6.10 -5.27 9.82
N ILE A 41 6.06 -3.94 9.95
CA ILE A 41 7.26 -3.08 9.80
C ILE A 41 8.33 -3.47 10.81
N ARG A 42 7.93 -3.67 12.09
CA ARG A 42 8.85 -4.06 13.16
C ARG A 42 9.57 -5.36 12.84
N ASN A 43 8.84 -6.36 12.37
CA ASN A 43 9.42 -7.66 12.03
C ASN A 43 10.39 -7.55 10.84
N GLU A 44 10.01 -6.84 9.78
CA GLU A 44 10.85 -6.63 8.59
C GLU A 44 12.15 -5.89 8.91
N VAL A 45 12.09 -4.84 9.74
CA VAL A 45 13.30 -4.12 10.18
C VAL A 45 14.13 -4.98 11.15
N GLY A 46 13.44 -5.74 12.01
CA GLY A 46 14.04 -6.64 13.00
C GLY A 46 14.95 -7.72 12.40
N GLU A 47 14.74 -8.11 11.14
CA GLU A 47 15.61 -9.04 10.42
C GLU A 47 17.06 -8.51 10.30
N ASN A 48 17.25 -7.19 10.23
CA ASN A 48 18.56 -6.55 10.09
C ASN A 48 18.98 -5.77 11.34
N LYS A 49 18.02 -5.33 12.15
CA LYS A 49 18.21 -4.52 13.36
C LYS A 49 17.42 -5.12 14.52
N PRO A 50 17.96 -6.13 15.23
CA PRO A 50 17.24 -6.87 16.26
C PRO A 50 16.66 -6.00 17.39
N GLU A 51 17.23 -4.84 17.64
CA GLU A 51 16.71 -3.85 18.58
C GLU A 51 15.31 -3.35 18.23
N ALA A 52 14.95 -3.33 16.94
CA ALA A 52 13.64 -2.92 16.48
C ALA A 52 12.53 -3.83 17.00
N LEU A 53 12.82 -5.13 17.20
CA LEU A 53 11.85 -6.11 17.73
C LEU A 53 11.34 -5.76 19.14
N LYS A 54 12.08 -4.93 19.88
CA LYS A 54 11.73 -4.49 21.24
C LYS A 54 10.90 -3.19 21.25
N ILE A 55 10.70 -2.57 20.09
CA ILE A 55 9.92 -1.32 19.99
C ILE A 55 8.44 -1.67 20.08
N GLU A 56 7.75 -1.01 21.02
CA GLU A 56 6.31 -1.13 21.21
C GLU A 56 5.58 0.15 20.76
N PRO A 57 4.38 0.05 20.16
CA PRO A 57 3.60 1.23 19.80
C PRO A 57 3.24 2.07 21.03
N ARG A 58 3.47 3.39 20.93
CA ARG A 58 2.92 4.36 21.88
C ARG A 58 1.62 4.92 21.31
N TYR A 59 0.51 4.68 22.01
CA TYR A 59 -0.80 5.17 21.60
C TYR A 59 -1.02 6.59 22.08
N GLU A 60 -1.56 7.42 21.18
CA GLU A 60 -1.90 8.81 21.44
C GLU A 60 -3.32 9.09 20.88
N GLU A 61 -3.82 10.30 21.14
CA GLU A 61 -5.12 10.75 20.65
C GLU A 61 -5.25 10.65 19.12
N PHE A 62 -6.48 10.49 18.64
CA PHE A 62 -6.74 10.46 17.20
C PHE A 62 -6.32 11.78 16.54
N ARG A 63 -5.64 11.66 15.40
CA ARG A 63 -5.30 12.83 14.59
C ARG A 63 -6.58 13.44 14.01
N LYS A 64 -6.75 14.75 14.26
CA LYS A 64 -7.90 15.51 13.74
C LYS A 64 -7.94 15.41 12.20
N GLY A 65 -9.06 14.95 11.66
CA GLY A 65 -9.28 14.79 10.22
C GLY A 65 -8.94 13.41 9.66
N ASP A 66 -8.45 12.46 10.47
CA ASP A 66 -8.15 11.11 10.00
C ASP A 66 -9.42 10.32 9.66
N ILE A 67 -9.37 9.64 8.52
CA ILE A 67 -10.40 8.67 8.12
C ILE A 67 -10.24 7.40 8.95
N ARG A 68 -11.33 7.00 9.62
CA ARG A 68 -11.31 5.88 10.57
C ARG A 68 -11.00 4.53 9.92
N HIS A 69 -11.66 4.24 8.80
CA HIS A 69 -11.55 2.99 8.07
C HIS A 69 -11.49 3.29 6.57
N SER A 70 -10.54 2.70 5.87
CA SER A 70 -10.38 2.83 4.42
C SER A 70 -10.19 1.45 3.80
N LEU A 71 -11.14 1.06 2.96
CA LEU A 71 -11.09 -0.14 2.12
C LEU A 71 -11.73 0.23 0.79
N ALA A 72 -10.93 0.21 -0.27
CA ALA A 72 -11.39 0.58 -1.59
C ALA A 72 -11.95 -0.63 -2.35
N ASP A 73 -13.15 -0.47 -2.90
CA ASP A 73 -13.63 -1.33 -3.97
C ASP A 73 -12.89 -0.99 -5.26
N ILE A 74 -12.25 -2.00 -5.85
CA ILE A 74 -11.43 -1.90 -7.06
C ILE A 74 -12.08 -2.61 -8.26
N SER A 75 -13.37 -2.95 -8.17
CA SER A 75 -14.09 -3.68 -9.23
C SER A 75 -14.11 -2.90 -10.55
N GLN A 76 -14.37 -1.58 -10.49
CA GLN A 76 -14.46 -0.75 -11.69
C GLN A 76 -13.12 -0.65 -12.46
N VAL A 77 -11.99 -0.48 -11.74
CA VAL A 77 -10.67 -0.38 -12.37
C VAL A 77 -10.21 -1.74 -12.91
N LYS A 78 -10.62 -2.84 -12.26
CA LYS A 78 -10.41 -4.20 -12.77
C LYS A 78 -11.15 -4.43 -14.08
N GLU A 79 -12.43 -4.08 -14.11
CA GLU A 79 -13.31 -4.30 -15.25
C GLU A 79 -12.94 -3.44 -16.47
N LEU A 80 -12.76 -2.14 -16.26
CA LEU A 80 -12.59 -1.18 -17.36
C LEU A 80 -11.14 -0.99 -17.81
N LEU A 81 -10.17 -1.19 -16.91
CA LEU A 81 -8.75 -0.98 -17.21
C LEU A 81 -7.92 -2.27 -17.12
N GLY A 82 -8.50 -3.40 -16.72
CA GLY A 82 -7.76 -4.65 -16.54
C GLY A 82 -6.76 -4.61 -15.38
N TYR A 83 -6.91 -3.65 -14.45
CA TYR A 83 -5.97 -3.49 -13.34
C TYR A 83 -5.99 -4.71 -12.42
N PHE A 84 -4.82 -5.30 -12.21
CA PHE A 84 -4.65 -6.47 -11.34
C PHE A 84 -3.48 -6.22 -10.38
N PRO A 85 -3.74 -5.86 -9.11
CA PRO A 85 -2.67 -5.65 -8.14
C PRO A 85 -1.95 -6.97 -7.86
N VAL A 86 -0.66 -7.03 -8.18
CA VAL A 86 0.17 -8.23 -7.99
C VAL A 86 1.07 -8.17 -6.76
N PHE A 87 1.28 -6.97 -6.20
CA PHE A 87 2.09 -6.81 -4.98
C PHE A 87 1.18 -6.66 -3.76
N SER A 88 1.40 -7.51 -2.76
CA SER A 88 0.77 -7.39 -1.45
C SER A 88 1.44 -6.29 -0.60
N LEU A 89 0.86 -5.99 0.56
CA LEU A 89 1.48 -5.10 1.54
C LEU A 89 2.83 -5.66 1.99
N GLN A 90 2.92 -6.96 2.26
CA GLN A 90 4.12 -7.63 2.73
C GLN A 90 5.24 -7.59 1.68
N ASP A 91 4.92 -7.87 0.41
CA ASP A 91 5.91 -7.75 -0.68
C ASP A 91 6.46 -6.32 -0.78
N GLY A 92 5.57 -5.34 -0.65
CA GLY A 92 5.93 -3.92 -0.64
C GLY A 92 6.81 -3.56 0.56
N LEU A 93 6.47 -4.03 1.75
CA LEU A 93 7.23 -3.78 2.98
C LEU A 93 8.64 -4.35 2.91
N LYS A 94 8.82 -5.58 2.39
CA LYS A 94 10.14 -6.19 2.23
C LYS A 94 11.05 -5.42 1.30
N LYS A 95 10.52 -4.93 0.18
CA LYS A 95 11.26 -4.08 -0.75
C LYS A 95 11.61 -2.73 -0.11
N ALA A 96 10.64 -2.12 0.58
CA ALA A 96 10.80 -0.83 1.22
C ALA A 96 11.82 -0.89 2.37
N SER A 97 11.73 -1.88 3.27
CA SER A 97 12.63 -2.07 4.40
C SER A 97 14.09 -2.17 3.92
N THR A 98 14.34 -3.00 2.90
CA THR A 98 15.65 -3.14 2.25
C THR A 98 16.16 -1.78 1.73
N TRP A 99 15.30 -1.02 1.06
CA TRP A 99 15.67 0.29 0.51
C TRP A 99 15.99 1.30 1.61
N TYR A 100 15.15 1.41 2.65
CA TYR A 100 15.36 2.34 3.76
C TYR A 100 16.63 2.00 4.55
N LEU A 101 16.90 0.72 4.81
CA LEU A 101 18.09 0.28 5.53
C LEU A 101 19.39 0.60 4.78
N ARG A 102 19.39 0.51 3.44
CA ARG A 102 20.53 0.89 2.61
C ARG A 102 20.70 2.40 2.46
N SER A 103 19.60 3.14 2.48
CA SER A 103 19.59 4.59 2.22
C SER A 103 19.79 5.42 3.49
N THR A 104 19.93 4.77 4.65
CA THR A 104 20.28 5.44 5.90
C THR A 104 21.80 5.58 5.96
N VAL A 105 22.29 6.81 5.83
CA VAL A 105 23.69 7.21 6.04
C VAL A 105 24.02 7.20 7.52
#